data_AF-A0A811BTG6-F1
#
_entry.id   AF-A0A811BTG6-F1
#
_cell.length_a   1.000
_cell.length_b   1.000
_cell.length_c   1.000
_cell.angle_alpha   90.00
_cell.angle_beta   90.00
_cell.angle_gamma   90.00
#
_symmetry.space_group_name_H-M   'P 1'
#
loop_
_entity.id
_entity.type
_entity.pdbx_description
1 polymer ?
#
loop_
_entity_poly.entity_id
_entity_poly.type
_entity_poly.pdbx_seq_one_letter_code
_entity_poly.pdbx_strand_id
1 'polypeptide(L)' 'MTVKAFIARLAQYPEDALCCGTFWLADDFLSLDDSLTEGDIDAAMERAQDTHDANDGFNWSHLQAAIDEVKRV' A
#
# COMPACT_ATOMS: atom_id res chain seq x y z
N MET A 1 1.49 -2.08 6.97
CA MET A 1 2.82 -1.52 6.59
C MET A 1 3.03 -0.13 7.21
N THR A 2 4.20 0.20 7.77
CA THR A 2 4.50 1.55 8.32
C THR A 2 5.62 2.26 7.55
N VAL A 3 5.72 3.60 7.68
CA VAL A 3 6.85 4.37 7.10
C VAL A 3 8.20 3.85 7.61
N LYS A 4 8.32 3.53 8.90
CA LYS A 4 9.54 2.95 9.47
C LYS A 4 9.90 1.62 8.82
N ALA A 5 8.93 0.74 8.62
CA ALA A 5 9.14 -0.54 7.94
C ALA A 5 9.53 -0.34 6.46
N PHE A 6 8.90 0.62 5.79
CA PHE A 6 9.22 0.94 4.40
C PHE A 6 10.63 1.51 4.24
N ILE A 7 11.06 2.43 5.12
CA ILE A 7 12.45 2.91 5.16
C ILE A 7 13.42 1.74 5.38
N ALA A 8 13.13 0.84 6.34
CA ALA A 8 13.98 -0.32 6.59
C ALA A 8 14.06 -1.26 5.39
N ARG A 9 13.01 -1.38 4.59
CA ARG A 9 13.01 -2.14 3.32
C ARG A 9 13.84 -1.44 2.25
N LEU A 10 13.69 -0.12 2.07
CA LEU A 10 14.47 0.65 1.11
C LEU A 10 15.96 0.67 1.45
N ALA A 11 16.31 0.71 2.74
CA ALA A 11 17.69 0.68 3.22
C ALA A 11 18.45 -0.63 2.92
N GLN A 12 17.75 -1.66 2.40
CA GLN A 12 18.39 -2.89 1.91
C GLN A 12 19.05 -2.71 0.53
N TYR A 13 18.76 -1.61 -0.16
CA TYR A 13 19.36 -1.25 -1.45
C TYR A 13 20.44 -0.15 -1.28
N PRO A 14 21.42 -0.06 -2.18
CA PRO A 14 22.37 1.06 -2.18
C PRO A 14 21.65 2.42 -2.27
N GLU A 15 22.14 3.42 -1.53
CA GLU A 15 21.51 4.76 -1.48
C GLU A 15 21.50 5.48 -2.84
N ASP A 16 22.43 5.13 -3.73
CA ASP A 16 22.58 5.70 -5.08
C ASP A 16 21.89 4.86 -6.17
N ALA A 17 21.18 3.79 -5.80
CA ALA A 17 20.43 2.99 -6.75
C ALA A 17 19.28 3.82 -7.37
N LEU A 18 19.23 3.85 -8.71
CA LEU A 18 18.11 4.45 -9.44
C LEU A 18 16.81 3.68 -9.14
N CYS A 19 15.76 4.38 -8.76
CA CYS A 19 14.47 3.77 -8.45
C CYS A 19 13.28 4.64 -8.89
N CYS A 20 12.14 3.97 -9.11
CA CYS A 20 10.83 4.56 -9.33
C CYS A 20 9.82 3.85 -8.43
N GLY A 21 8.89 4.59 -7.83
CA GLY A 21 7.86 4.01 -6.98
C GLY A 21 6.78 5.03 -6.66
N THR A 22 5.63 4.53 -6.21
CA THR A 22 4.56 5.34 -5.62
C THR A 22 4.57 5.16 -4.11
N PHE A 23 4.14 6.19 -3.40
CA PHE A 23 4.11 6.22 -1.94
C PHE A 23 2.69 6.54 -1.50
N TRP A 24 2.15 5.70 -0.62
CA TRP A 24 0.77 5.78 -0.15
C TRP A 24 0.76 5.70 1.37
N LEU A 25 -0.11 6.50 1.98
CA LEU A 25 -0.31 6.63 3.42
C LEU A 25 -1.72 6.20 3.80
N ALA A 26 -1.96 6.06 5.11
CA ALA A 26 -3.28 5.70 5.62
C ALA A 26 -4.39 6.66 5.14
N ASP A 27 -4.06 7.95 5.03
CA ASP A 27 -4.97 8.99 4.54
C ASP A 27 -5.44 8.75 3.10
N ASP A 28 -4.64 8.08 2.26
CA ASP A 28 -5.05 7.72 0.91
C ASP A 28 -6.10 6.60 0.92
N PHE A 29 -5.96 5.62 1.82
CA PHE A 29 -6.97 4.58 2.01
C PHE A 29 -8.26 5.17 2.60
N LEU A 30 -8.14 6.09 3.56
CA LEU A 30 -9.29 6.80 4.14
C LEU A 30 -9.97 7.74 3.14
N SER A 31 -9.25 8.22 2.13
CA SER A 31 -9.83 9.01 1.03
C SER A 31 -10.71 8.16 0.11
N LEU A 32 -10.46 6.84 0.04
CA LEU A 32 -11.29 5.89 -0.70
C LEU A 32 -12.46 5.37 0.16
N ASP A 33 -12.20 5.11 1.44
CA ASP A 33 -13.19 4.61 2.39
C ASP A 33 -12.87 5.11 3.80
N ASP A 34 -13.66 6.07 4.29
CA ASP A 34 -13.49 6.70 5.60
C ASP A 34 -13.96 5.83 6.78
N SER A 35 -14.59 4.69 6.49
CA SER A 35 -15.06 3.75 7.50
C SER A 35 -14.00 2.76 7.97
N LEU A 36 -12.82 2.74 7.34
CA LEU A 36 -11.75 1.79 7.63
C LEU A 36 -11.18 1.99 9.03
N THR A 37 -11.03 0.89 9.76
CA THR A 37 -10.26 0.88 11.00
C THR A 37 -8.76 0.83 10.71
N GLU A 38 -7.93 1.13 11.72
CA GLU A 38 -6.47 0.98 11.58
C GLU A 38 -6.07 -0.45 11.17
N GLY A 39 -6.79 -1.46 11.67
CA GLY A 39 -6.56 -2.86 11.28
C GLY A 39 -6.94 -3.15 9.83
N ASP A 40 -8.03 -2.57 9.33
CA ASP A 40 -8.44 -2.73 7.92
C ASP A 40 -7.42 -2.07 6.99
N ILE A 41 -6.92 -0.89 7.35
CA ILE A 41 -5.89 -0.17 6.60
C ILE A 41 -4.60 -0.98 6.57
N ASP A 42 -4.15 -1.49 7.71
CA ASP A 42 -2.92 -2.30 7.78
C ASP A 42 -3.03 -3.55 6.90
N ALA A 43 -4.15 -4.27 6.99
CA ALA A 43 -4.43 -5.44 6.16
C ALA A 43 -4.52 -5.08 4.67
N ALA A 44 -5.20 -3.98 4.30
CA ALA A 44 -5.34 -3.56 2.91
C ALA A 44 -3.99 -3.11 2.33
N MET A 45 -3.14 -2.44 3.11
CA MET A 45 -1.78 -2.08 2.72
C MET A 45 -0.90 -3.30 2.48
N GLU A 46 -0.95 -4.29 3.36
CA GLU A 46 -0.23 -5.55 3.18
C GLU A 46 -0.70 -6.26 1.91
N ARG A 47 -2.02 -6.34 1.69
CA ARG A 47 -2.56 -6.95 0.47
C ARG A 47 -2.18 -6.22 -0.78
N ALA A 48 -2.33 -4.90 -0.83
CA ALA A 48 -1.93 -4.12 -1.98
C ALA A 48 -0.46 -4.42 -2.34
N GLN A 49 0.44 -4.40 -1.35
CA GLN A 49 1.87 -4.66 -1.54
C GLN A 49 2.18 -6.06 -2.07
N ASP A 50 1.42 -7.07 -1.65
CA ASP A 50 1.61 -8.48 -2.02
C ASP A 50 0.97 -8.86 -3.36
N THR A 51 -0.05 -8.12 -3.82
CA THR A 51 -0.82 -8.43 -5.04
C THR A 51 -0.57 -7.46 -6.19
N HIS A 52 0.44 -6.59 -6.10
CA HIS A 52 0.76 -5.62 -7.14
C HIS A 52 1.02 -6.28 -8.51
N ASP A 53 0.15 -5.99 -9.48
CA ASP A 53 0.31 -6.33 -10.89
C ASP A 53 0.95 -5.16 -11.65
N ALA A 54 2.07 -5.44 -12.33
CA ALA A 54 2.80 -4.43 -13.10
C ALA A 54 2.03 -3.92 -14.34
N ASN A 55 0.99 -4.62 -14.80
CA ASN A 55 0.16 -4.17 -15.92
C ASN A 55 -0.84 -3.09 -15.52
N ASP A 56 -1.35 -3.14 -14.28
CA ASP A 56 -2.35 -2.19 -13.78
C ASP A 56 -1.71 -1.05 -12.98
N GLY A 57 -0.58 -1.33 -12.32
CA GLY A 57 0.20 -0.37 -11.56
C GLY A 57 -0.37 -0.07 -10.17
N PHE A 58 0.48 0.50 -9.32
CA PHE A 58 0.15 0.78 -7.91
C PHE A 58 -0.60 2.11 -7.77
N ASN A 59 -1.91 2.10 -8.07
CA ASN A 59 -2.79 3.26 -8.22
C ASN A 59 -4.07 3.17 -7.35
N TRP A 60 -4.95 4.19 -7.42
CA TRP A 60 -6.21 4.27 -6.66
C TRP A 60 -7.13 3.05 -6.85
N SER A 61 -7.28 2.55 -8.08
CA SER A 61 -8.10 1.37 -8.36
C SER A 61 -7.54 0.12 -7.70
N HIS A 62 -6.21 -0.02 -7.68
CA HIS A 62 -5.53 -1.12 -6.98
C HIS A 62 -5.74 -1.04 -5.46
N LEU A 63 -5.67 0.16 -4.87
CA LEU A 63 -5.96 0.36 -3.45
C LEU A 63 -7.42 0.00 -3.11
N GLN A 64 -8.38 0.42 -3.94
CA GLN A 64 -9.79 0.09 -3.75
C GLN A 64 -10.02 -1.42 -3.82
N ALA A 65 -9.39 -2.12 -4.77
CA ALA A 65 -9.50 -3.57 -4.88
C ALA A 65 -9.00 -4.27 -3.61
N ALA A 66 -7.88 -3.82 -3.05
CA ALA A 66 -7.35 -4.36 -1.79
C ALA A 66 -8.30 -4.10 -0.60
N ILE A 67 -8.89 -2.90 -0.51
CA ILE A 67 -9.90 -2.57 0.50
C ILE A 67 -11.12 -3.50 0.37
N ASP A 68 -11.64 -3.66 -0.84
CA ASP A 68 -12.82 -4.49 -1.12
C ASP A 68 -12.58 -5.97 -0.77
N GLU A 69 -11.35 -6.45 -0.91
CA GLU A 69 -10.99 -7.82 -0.50
C GLU A 69 -10.95 -7.99 1.02
N VAL A 70 -10.38 -7.02 1.75
CA VAL A 70 -10.34 -7.06 3.21
C VAL A 70 -11.74 -7.04 3.81
N LYS A 71 -12.63 -6.18 3.29
CA LYS A 71 -14.02 -6.05 3.78
C LYS A 71 -14.92 -7.23 3.41
N ARG A 72 -14.49 -8.11 2.49
CA ARG A 72 -15.24 -9.31 2.10
C ARG A 72 -15.11 -10.47 3.08
N VAL A 73 -14.19 -10.37 4.06
CA VAL A 73 -13.86 -11.42 5.04
C VAL A 73 -14.69 -11.29 6.31
#